data_AF-A0A7C7SMQ4-F1
#
_entry.id   AF-A0A7C7SMQ4-F1
#
_cell.length_a   1.000
_cell.length_b   1.000
_cell.length_c   1.000
_cell.angle_alpha   90.00
_cell.angle_beta   90.00
_cell.angle_gamma   90.00
#
_symmetry.space_group_name_H-M   'P 1'
#
loop_
_entity.id
_entity.type
_entity.pdbx_description
1 polymer ?
#
loop_
_entity_poly.entity_id
_entity_poly.type
_entity_poly.pdbx_seq_one_letter_code
_entity_poly.pdbx_strand_id
1 'polypeptide(L)'
;MGIFDRKPLKDLDQKPKPKKNPSIDEAYSISPLFVEAEIEVNKKNYSKALSLYHKLLSEFQQRILYFSGNGYEEVEFDAYVSKNISNVLRLKREHVDALVEMTYFISVYRRSSWFELTNKQEKEFEACFKRAKLSNIDMSELNEFLDSFVDNAPSNGKEGLECYRKIQSQIHIWNGNKLKCNTKFYVGPHMLLGK
;
A
#
# COMPACT_ATOMS: atom_id res chain seq x y z
N MET A 1 -70.40 -1.36 -8.92
CA MET A 1 -69.52 -0.42 -9.64
C MET A 1 -68.53 0.14 -8.63
N GLY A 2 -67.30 -0.39 -8.59
CA GLY A 2 -66.21 0.14 -7.76
C GLY A 2 -65.12 0.64 -8.67
N ILE A 3 -64.84 1.95 -8.61
CA ILE A 3 -63.80 2.62 -9.41
C ILE A 3 -62.45 2.32 -8.71
N PHE A 4 -61.59 1.55 -9.38
CA PHE A 4 -60.20 1.40 -8.96
C PHE A 4 -59.40 2.60 -9.46
N ASP A 5 -59.01 3.49 -8.55
CA ASP A 5 -58.01 4.53 -8.80
C ASP A 5 -56.66 3.87 -9.10
N ARG A 6 -56.30 3.80 -10.39
CA ARG A 6 -54.95 3.43 -10.81
C ARG A 6 -54.05 4.66 -10.69
N LYS A 7 -53.24 4.71 -9.63
CA LYS A 7 -52.07 5.61 -9.59
C LYS A 7 -51.11 5.27 -10.74
N PRO A 8 -50.49 6.27 -11.40
CA PRO A 8 -49.57 6.02 -12.51
C PRO A 8 -48.30 5.33 -12.01
N LEU A 9 -47.92 4.24 -12.67
CA LEU A 9 -46.62 3.58 -12.55
C LEU A 9 -45.55 4.54 -13.10
N LYS A 10 -44.93 5.32 -12.22
CA LYS A 10 -43.69 6.05 -12.52
C LYS A 10 -42.77 5.87 -11.32
N ASP A 11 -42.18 4.67 -11.14
CA ASP A 11 -41.06 4.46 -10.20
C ASP A 11 -40.38 3.08 -10.37
N LEU A 12 -40.40 2.46 -11.57
CA LEU A 12 -39.79 1.14 -11.79
C LEU A 12 -38.53 1.15 -12.67
N ASP A 13 -37.98 2.31 -13.00
CA ASP A 13 -36.76 2.43 -13.82
C ASP A 13 -35.55 3.03 -13.06
N GLN A 14 -35.57 3.00 -11.73
CA GLN A 14 -34.31 3.12 -10.99
C GLN A 14 -33.67 1.74 -10.92
N LYS A 15 -32.93 1.36 -11.98
CA LYS A 15 -31.87 0.35 -11.84
C LYS A 15 -31.10 0.69 -10.57
N PRO A 16 -30.95 -0.23 -9.58
CA PRO A 16 -30.14 0.06 -8.42
C PRO A 16 -28.78 0.52 -8.94
N LYS A 17 -28.40 1.76 -8.59
CA LYS A 17 -27.04 2.22 -8.84
C LYS A 17 -26.12 1.10 -8.34
N PRO A 18 -25.19 0.59 -9.17
CA PRO A 18 -24.27 -0.44 -8.69
C PRO A 18 -23.67 0.11 -7.39
N LYS A 19 -23.87 -0.62 -6.29
CA LYS A 19 -23.22 -0.29 -5.03
C LYS A 19 -21.74 -0.16 -5.39
N LYS A 20 -21.13 1.01 -5.12
CA LYS A 20 -19.69 1.16 -5.25
C LYS A 20 -19.07 -0.05 -4.57
N ASN A 21 -18.29 -0.84 -5.31
CA ASN A 21 -17.46 -1.83 -4.65
C ASN A 21 -16.65 -1.07 -3.60
N PRO A 22 -16.61 -1.54 -2.35
CA PRO A 22 -15.82 -0.89 -1.31
C PRO A 22 -14.38 -0.74 -1.83
N SER A 23 -13.75 0.39 -1.55
CA SER A 23 -12.33 0.54 -1.88
C SER A 23 -11.54 -0.57 -1.17
N ILE A 24 -10.39 -0.95 -1.72
CA ILE A 24 -9.48 -1.91 -1.06
C ILE A 24 -9.24 -1.49 0.40
N ASP A 25 -9.04 -0.18 0.64
CA ASP A 25 -8.93 0.40 1.97
C ASP A 25 -10.11 0.06 2.91
N GLU A 26 -11.36 0.09 2.42
CA GLU A 26 -12.57 -0.22 3.19
C GLU A 26 -12.75 -1.74 3.39
N ALA A 27 -12.41 -2.55 2.39
CA ALA A 27 -12.56 -4.00 2.46
C ALA A 27 -11.58 -4.66 3.44
N TYR A 28 -10.39 -4.06 3.62
CA TYR A 28 -9.31 -4.67 4.39
C TYR A 28 -9.03 -4.02 5.74
N SER A 29 -9.48 -2.77 5.96
CA SER A 29 -9.46 -2.14 7.29
C SER A 29 -10.34 -2.87 8.32
N ILE A 30 -11.24 -3.75 7.87
CA ILE A 30 -12.07 -4.62 8.70
C ILE A 30 -11.47 -6.02 8.93
N SER A 31 -10.29 -6.32 8.37
CA SER A 31 -9.61 -7.60 8.62
C SER A 31 -9.27 -7.72 10.11
N PRO A 32 -9.56 -8.86 10.78
CA PRO A 32 -9.19 -9.07 12.17
C PRO A 32 -7.69 -8.85 12.44
N LEU A 33 -6.83 -9.23 11.49
CA LEU A 33 -5.38 -9.01 11.59
C LEU A 33 -5.01 -7.53 11.53
N PHE A 34 -5.71 -6.74 10.71
CA PHE A 34 -5.49 -5.30 10.63
C PHE A 34 -5.87 -4.62 11.96
N VAL A 35 -7.05 -4.96 12.48
CA VAL A 35 -7.53 -4.45 13.78
C VAL A 35 -6.58 -4.84 14.91
N GLU A 36 -6.11 -6.10 14.94
CA GLU A 36 -5.14 -6.56 15.92
C GLU A 36 -3.81 -5.81 15.81
N ALA A 37 -3.33 -5.56 14.58
CA ALA A 37 -2.11 -4.79 14.34
C ALA A 37 -2.23 -3.37 14.93
N GLU A 38 -3.34 -2.67 14.67
CA GLU A 38 -3.60 -1.33 15.20
C GLU A 38 -3.69 -1.30 16.73
N ILE A 39 -4.27 -2.33 17.35
CA ILE A 39 -4.27 -2.49 18.80
C ILE A 39 -2.83 -2.61 19.33
N GLU A 40 -1.98 -3.41 18.68
CA GLU A 40 -0.59 -3.58 19.11
C GLU A 40 0.26 -2.33 18.86
N VAL A 41 -0.01 -1.55 17.81
CA VAL A 41 0.58 -0.21 17.62
C VAL A 41 0.24 0.71 18.78
N ASN A 42 -1.03 0.76 19.20
CA ASN A 42 -1.49 1.58 20.32
C ASN A 42 -0.86 1.14 21.66
N LYS A 43 -0.62 -0.16 21.84
CA LYS A 43 0.14 -0.72 22.98
C LYS A 43 1.65 -0.52 22.88
N LYS A 44 2.15 0.10 21.81
CA LYS A 44 3.59 0.27 21.50
C LYS A 44 4.35 -1.05 21.32
N ASN A 45 3.66 -2.14 21.01
CA ASN A 45 4.25 -3.44 20.72
C ASN A 45 4.57 -3.55 19.21
N TYR A 46 5.52 -2.74 18.76
CA TYR A 46 5.78 -2.56 17.33
C TYR A 46 6.26 -3.83 16.63
N SER A 47 7.02 -4.70 17.30
CA SER A 47 7.47 -5.97 16.73
C SER A 47 6.28 -6.89 16.42
N LYS A 48 5.28 -6.92 17.30
CA LYS A 48 4.06 -7.72 17.08
C LYS A 48 3.18 -7.09 15.99
N ALA A 49 3.01 -5.77 15.99
CA ALA A 49 2.29 -5.06 14.93
C ALA A 49 2.88 -5.36 13.54
N LEU A 50 4.21 -5.26 13.38
CA LEU A 50 4.89 -5.63 12.13
C LEU A 50 4.62 -7.09 11.73
N SER A 51 4.71 -8.01 12.69
CA SER A 51 4.42 -9.42 12.43
C SER A 51 2.98 -9.65 11.94
N LEU A 52 2.01 -8.90 12.47
CA LEU A 52 0.61 -8.97 12.05
C LEU A 52 0.41 -8.37 10.65
N TYR A 53 1.05 -7.24 10.34
CA TYR A 53 1.03 -6.67 8.98
C TYR A 53 1.64 -7.62 7.94
N HIS A 54 2.75 -8.26 8.24
CA HIS A 54 3.33 -9.27 7.35
C HIS A 54 2.44 -10.51 7.20
N LYS A 55 1.76 -10.93 8.27
CA LYS A 55 0.79 -12.03 8.20
C LYS A 55 -0.41 -11.66 7.32
N LEU A 56 -0.90 -10.42 7.44
CA LEU A 56 -1.98 -9.89 6.62
C LEU A 56 -1.64 -9.91 5.13
N LEU A 57 -0.41 -9.51 4.76
CA LEU A 57 0.11 -9.64 3.39
C LEU A 57 0.07 -11.10 2.90
N SER A 58 0.59 -12.02 3.71
CA SER A 58 0.62 -13.44 3.37
C SER A 58 -0.77 -14.05 3.16
N GLU A 59 -1.75 -13.70 4.00
CA GLU A 59 -3.11 -14.24 3.89
C GLU A 59 -3.84 -13.70 2.67
N PHE A 60 -3.64 -12.42 2.36
CA PHE A 60 -4.23 -11.80 1.18
C PHE A 60 -3.68 -12.37 -0.12
N GLN A 61 -2.36 -12.59 -0.20
CA GLN A 61 -1.73 -13.28 -1.34
C GLN A 61 -2.36 -14.65 -1.59
N GLN A 62 -2.57 -15.45 -0.53
CA GLN A 62 -3.23 -16.75 -0.64
C GLN A 62 -4.65 -16.64 -1.23
N ARG A 63 -5.39 -15.58 -0.88
CA ARG A 63 -6.74 -15.34 -1.42
C ARG A 63 -6.71 -14.96 -2.89
N ILE A 64 -5.82 -14.06 -3.32
CA ILE A 64 -5.74 -13.65 -4.74
C ILE A 64 -5.51 -14.85 -5.66
N LEU A 65 -4.61 -15.74 -5.29
CA LEU A 65 -4.32 -16.96 -6.07
C LEU A 65 -5.55 -17.87 -6.19
N TYR A 66 -6.36 -17.93 -5.13
CA TYR A 66 -7.53 -18.77 -5.09
C TYR A 66 -8.70 -18.20 -5.91
N PHE A 67 -8.82 -16.86 -5.96
CA PHE A 67 -9.96 -16.18 -6.59
C PHE A 67 -9.68 -15.58 -7.97
N SER A 68 -8.52 -15.84 -8.58
CA SER A 68 -8.13 -15.24 -9.87
C SER A 68 -8.20 -13.71 -9.86
N GLY A 69 -7.72 -13.10 -8.77
CA GLY A 69 -7.67 -11.64 -8.65
C GLY A 69 -6.83 -11.02 -9.76
N ASN A 70 -7.13 -9.76 -10.13
CA ASN A 70 -6.25 -9.05 -11.05
C ASN A 70 -4.94 -8.68 -10.30
N GLY A 71 -3.80 -8.75 -10.99
CA GLY A 71 -2.49 -8.45 -10.37
C GLY A 71 -2.38 -7.02 -9.83
N TYR A 72 -3.26 -6.12 -10.27
CA TYR A 72 -3.29 -4.73 -9.83
C TYR A 72 -3.84 -4.59 -8.40
N GLU A 73 -4.91 -5.29 -8.06
CA GLU A 73 -5.43 -5.39 -6.68
C GLU A 73 -4.38 -5.94 -5.71
N GLU A 74 -3.49 -6.82 -6.19
CA GLU A 74 -2.37 -7.32 -5.40
C GLU A 74 -1.41 -6.21 -4.98
N VAL A 75 -1.00 -5.40 -5.96
CA VAL A 75 -0.03 -4.32 -5.79
C VAL A 75 -0.61 -3.17 -4.97
N GLU A 76 -1.89 -2.81 -5.21
CA GLU A 76 -2.56 -1.76 -4.42
C GLU A 76 -2.69 -2.17 -2.95
N PHE A 77 -3.05 -3.42 -2.66
CA PHE A 77 -3.12 -3.90 -1.30
C PHE A 77 -1.75 -3.94 -0.62
N ASP A 78 -0.72 -4.41 -1.33
CA ASP A 78 0.64 -4.43 -0.82
C ASP A 78 1.11 -3.02 -0.45
N ALA A 79 0.90 -2.05 -1.34
CA ALA A 79 1.16 -0.63 -1.09
C ALA A 79 0.38 -0.08 0.11
N TYR A 80 -0.91 -0.43 0.23
CA TYR A 80 -1.72 -0.03 1.39
C TYR A 80 -1.14 -0.55 2.71
N VAL A 81 -0.70 -1.81 2.75
CA VAL A 81 -0.06 -2.36 3.96
C VAL A 81 1.31 -1.70 4.19
N SER A 82 2.11 -1.45 3.14
CA SER A 82 3.37 -0.72 3.23
C SER A 82 3.22 0.65 3.88
N LYS A 83 2.15 1.40 3.57
CA LYS A 83 1.85 2.66 4.28
C LYS A 83 1.75 2.45 5.79
N ASN A 84 1.09 1.38 6.24
CA ASN A 84 0.94 1.10 7.67
C ASN A 84 2.25 0.60 8.30
N ILE A 85 3.01 -0.23 7.60
CA ILE A 85 4.36 -0.65 8.01
C ILE A 85 5.26 0.58 8.18
N SER A 86 5.24 1.53 7.23
CA SER A 86 6.04 2.77 7.30
C SER A 86 5.78 3.57 8.59
N ASN A 87 4.51 3.63 9.03
CA ASN A 87 4.12 4.29 10.27
C ASN A 87 4.73 3.60 11.49
N VAL A 88 4.69 2.26 11.53
CA VAL A 88 5.30 1.50 12.63
C VAL A 88 6.81 1.64 12.65
N LEU A 89 7.48 1.55 11.50
CA LEU A 89 8.93 1.74 11.37
C LEU A 89 9.35 3.14 11.81
N ARG A 90 8.56 4.16 11.47
CA ARG A 90 8.77 5.53 11.95
C ARG A 90 8.69 5.64 13.47
N LEU A 91 7.74 4.94 14.11
CA LEU A 91 7.62 4.89 15.58
C LEU A 91 8.79 4.13 16.23
N LYS A 92 9.33 3.11 15.55
CA LYS A 92 10.55 2.39 15.95
C LYS A 92 11.86 3.16 15.72
N ARG A 93 11.81 4.34 15.09
CA ARG A 93 12.97 5.14 14.64
C ARG A 93 13.81 4.47 13.53
N GLU A 94 13.22 3.53 12.80
CA GLU A 94 13.79 2.88 11.62
C GLU A 94 13.45 3.74 10.38
N HIS A 95 13.98 4.97 10.35
CA HIS A 95 13.52 6.02 9.41
C HIS A 95 13.84 5.74 7.94
N VAL A 96 14.93 5.03 7.67
CA VAL A 96 15.33 4.66 6.31
C VAL A 96 14.37 3.59 5.76
N ASP A 97 14.10 2.54 6.53
CA ASP A 97 13.11 1.52 6.15
C ASP A 97 11.70 2.13 6.04
N ALA A 98 11.33 3.04 6.94
CA ALA A 98 10.06 3.76 6.84
C ALA A 98 9.95 4.57 5.53
N LEU A 99 11.04 5.20 5.10
CA LEU A 99 11.09 5.92 3.82
C LEU A 99 10.95 4.97 2.63
N VAL A 100 11.56 3.78 2.66
CA VAL A 100 11.38 2.76 1.62
C VAL A 100 9.91 2.40 1.46
N GLU A 101 9.24 2.05 2.56
CA GLU A 101 7.83 1.65 2.55
C GLU A 101 6.90 2.77 2.06
N MET A 102 7.15 4.01 2.51
CA MET A 102 6.35 5.16 2.08
C MET A 102 6.59 5.49 0.60
N THR A 103 7.83 5.39 0.13
CA THR A 103 8.18 5.63 -1.28
C THR A 103 7.52 4.59 -2.18
N TYR A 104 7.50 3.32 -1.75
CA TYR A 104 6.77 2.27 -2.48
C TYR A 104 5.27 2.55 -2.53
N PHE A 105 4.65 2.86 -1.39
CA PHE A 105 3.23 3.27 -1.35
C PHE A 105 2.94 4.40 -2.35
N ILE A 106 3.75 5.45 -2.36
CA ILE A 106 3.56 6.58 -3.28
C ILE A 106 3.77 6.17 -4.74
N SER A 107 4.78 5.34 -5.04
CA SER A 107 5.07 4.90 -6.41
C SER A 107 3.92 4.13 -7.04
N VAL A 108 3.24 3.29 -6.26
CA VAL A 108 2.08 2.51 -6.71
C VAL A 108 0.88 3.44 -6.93
N TYR A 109 0.63 4.35 -6.00
CA TYR A 109 -0.58 5.17 -6.01
C TYR A 109 -0.48 6.40 -6.93
N ARG A 110 0.71 6.94 -7.22
CA ARG A 110 0.92 8.01 -8.22
C ARG A 110 0.48 7.62 -9.64
N ARG A 111 0.34 6.32 -9.92
CA ARG A 111 -0.14 5.79 -11.21
C ARG A 111 -1.61 6.09 -11.45
N SER A 112 -2.43 6.08 -10.40
CA SER A 112 -3.87 6.20 -10.58
C SER A 112 -4.16 7.66 -10.90
N SER A 113 -4.64 7.93 -12.12
CA SER A 113 -5.08 9.27 -12.56
C SER A 113 -6.19 9.88 -11.68
N TRP A 114 -6.70 9.10 -10.72
CA TRP A 114 -7.73 9.44 -9.75
C TRP A 114 -7.18 9.60 -8.33
N PHE A 115 -5.87 9.42 -8.14
CA PHE A 115 -5.24 9.45 -6.83
C PHE A 115 -4.22 10.59 -6.75
N GLU A 116 -4.67 11.69 -6.17
CA GLU A 116 -3.78 12.71 -5.65
C GLU A 116 -3.43 12.34 -4.20
N LEU A 117 -2.13 12.45 -3.86
CA LEU A 117 -1.75 12.37 -2.46
C LEU A 117 -2.48 13.47 -1.70
N THR A 118 -3.10 13.09 -0.59
CA THR A 118 -3.65 14.12 0.31
C THR A 118 -2.50 14.96 0.87
N ASN A 119 -2.76 16.23 1.17
CA ASN A 119 -1.83 17.12 1.88
C ASN A 119 -1.25 16.48 3.16
N LYS A 120 -1.98 15.55 3.79
CA LYS A 120 -1.50 14.79 4.96
C LYS A 120 -0.42 13.78 4.55
N GLN A 121 -0.65 13.00 3.49
CA GLN A 121 0.31 12.01 3.00
C GLN A 121 1.58 12.67 2.48
N GLU A 122 1.49 13.81 1.80
CA GLU A 122 2.68 14.56 1.35
C GLU A 122 3.53 15.02 2.54
N LYS A 123 2.90 15.58 3.57
CA LYS A 123 3.59 15.98 4.81
C LYS A 123 4.21 14.80 5.54
N GLU A 124 3.52 13.65 5.56
CA GLU A 124 4.05 12.42 6.16
C GLU A 124 5.26 11.90 5.38
N PHE A 125 5.22 11.97 4.05
CA PHE A 125 6.33 11.59 3.18
C PHE A 125 7.55 12.49 3.38
N GLU A 126 7.37 13.81 3.32
CA GLU A 126 8.45 14.76 3.60
C GLU A 126 9.05 14.55 5.00
N ALA A 127 8.20 14.27 6.00
CA ALA A 127 8.66 14.02 7.35
C ALA A 127 9.49 12.73 7.44
N CYS A 128 9.14 11.69 6.68
CA CYS A 128 9.95 10.47 6.59
C CYS A 128 11.30 10.77 5.94
N PHE A 129 11.31 11.50 4.82
CA PHE A 129 12.53 11.89 4.12
C PHE A 129 13.49 12.68 5.02
N LYS A 130 13.01 13.76 5.65
CA LYS A 130 13.81 14.60 6.55
C LYS A 130 14.39 13.82 7.73
N ARG A 131 13.65 12.83 8.24
CA ARG A 131 14.10 11.98 9.37
C ARG A 131 15.07 10.88 8.95
N ALA A 132 15.00 10.40 7.71
CA ALA A 132 15.92 9.41 7.18
C ALA A 132 17.36 9.94 7.08
N LYS A 133 17.55 11.27 6.98
CA LYS A 133 18.86 11.94 6.93
C LYS A 133 19.78 11.35 5.86
N LEU A 134 19.22 11.10 4.68
CA LEU A 134 19.98 10.62 3.54
C LEU A 134 21.09 11.61 3.18
N SER A 135 22.25 11.09 2.80
CA SER A 135 23.39 11.93 2.39
C SER A 135 23.28 12.30 0.92
N ASN A 136 23.51 13.57 0.59
CA ASN A 136 23.70 14.04 -0.79
C ASN A 136 22.49 13.80 -1.72
N ILE A 137 21.28 13.87 -1.16
CA ILE A 137 20.03 13.82 -1.94
C ILE A 137 19.07 14.85 -1.35
N ASP A 138 18.33 15.55 -2.20
CA ASP A 138 17.22 16.39 -1.78
C ASP A 138 15.85 15.78 -2.15
N MET A 139 14.77 16.49 -1.79
CA MET A 139 13.41 16.02 -2.06
C MET A 139 13.08 16.04 -3.56
N SER A 140 13.72 16.90 -4.35
CA SER A 140 13.53 16.97 -5.80
C SER A 140 14.04 15.70 -6.45
N GLU A 141 15.24 15.28 -6.11
CA GLU A 141 15.84 14.06 -6.67
C GLU A 141 15.06 12.79 -6.28
N LEU A 142 14.50 12.73 -5.06
CA LEU A 142 13.59 11.64 -4.67
C LEU A 142 12.28 11.66 -5.48
N ASN A 143 11.74 12.84 -5.78
CA ASN A 143 10.55 12.97 -6.62
C ASN A 143 10.82 12.60 -8.08
N GLU A 144 11.96 13.01 -8.64
CA GLU A 144 12.39 12.60 -9.99
C GLU A 144 12.54 11.07 -10.09
N PHE A 145 13.11 10.45 -9.06
CA PHE A 145 13.18 8.99 -8.97
C PHE A 145 11.78 8.36 -8.91
N LEU A 146 10.85 8.93 -8.14
CA LEU A 146 9.45 8.46 -8.11
C LEU A 146 8.76 8.60 -9.47
N ASP A 147 9.02 9.69 -10.19
CA ASP A 147 8.41 9.95 -11.49
C ASP A 147 8.88 8.94 -12.56
N SER A 148 10.07 8.36 -12.40
CA SER A 148 10.54 7.26 -13.26
C SER A 148 9.67 5.99 -13.20
N PHE A 149 8.83 5.84 -12.16
CA PHE A 149 7.90 4.73 -12.02
C PHE A 149 6.50 5.02 -12.57
N VAL A 150 6.17 6.27 -12.91
CA VAL A 150 4.82 6.65 -13.38
C VAL A 150 4.46 5.90 -14.67
N ASP A 151 5.39 5.87 -15.63
CA ASP A 151 5.18 5.19 -16.92
C ASP A 151 5.37 3.66 -16.85
N ASN A 152 6.04 3.16 -15.80
CA ASN A 152 6.37 1.73 -15.61
C ASN A 152 5.77 1.18 -14.31
N ALA A 153 4.59 1.68 -13.94
CA ALA A 153 4.01 1.32 -12.66
C ALA A 153 3.69 -0.18 -12.61
N PRO A 154 3.92 -0.82 -11.46
CA PRO A 154 3.68 -2.25 -11.32
C PRO A 154 2.22 -2.61 -11.57
N SER A 155 2.00 -3.62 -12.41
CA SER A 155 0.68 -4.14 -12.81
C SER A 155 0.33 -5.50 -12.20
N ASN A 156 1.30 -6.11 -11.53
CA ASN A 156 1.20 -7.41 -10.86
C ASN A 156 2.24 -7.51 -9.73
N GLY A 157 2.09 -8.48 -8.83
CA GLY A 157 2.99 -8.65 -7.69
C GLY A 157 4.47 -8.81 -8.05
N LYS A 158 4.82 -9.36 -9.22
CA LYS A 158 6.21 -9.50 -9.67
C LYS A 158 6.83 -8.13 -9.99
N GLU A 159 6.11 -7.29 -10.72
CA GLU A 159 6.55 -5.92 -11.00
C GLU A 159 6.54 -5.07 -9.72
N GLY A 160 5.57 -5.28 -8.83
CA GLY A 160 5.50 -4.61 -7.52
C GLY A 160 6.75 -4.87 -6.69
N LEU A 161 7.17 -6.13 -6.63
CA LEU A 161 8.42 -6.53 -5.99
C LEU A 161 9.65 -5.87 -6.63
N GLU A 162 9.72 -5.85 -7.96
CA GLU A 162 10.85 -5.25 -8.66
C GLU A 162 10.94 -3.75 -8.38
N CYS A 163 9.79 -3.06 -8.38
CA CYS A 163 9.66 -1.67 -7.97
C CYS A 163 10.17 -1.47 -6.53
N TYR A 164 9.67 -2.25 -5.57
CA TYR A 164 10.09 -2.18 -4.17
C TYR A 164 11.61 -2.38 -4.03
N ARG A 165 12.19 -3.38 -4.71
CA ARG A 165 13.63 -3.65 -4.66
C ARG A 165 14.47 -2.51 -5.23
N LYS A 166 14.03 -1.90 -6.34
CA LYS A 166 14.68 -0.72 -6.93
C LYS A 166 14.66 0.45 -5.94
N ILE A 167 13.51 0.72 -5.34
CA ILE A 167 13.33 1.77 -4.32
C ILE A 167 14.26 1.53 -3.12
N GLN A 168 14.22 0.32 -2.56
CA GLN A 168 15.03 -0.05 -1.42
C GLN A 168 16.52 0.11 -1.72
N SER A 169 16.98 -0.42 -2.86
CA SER A 169 18.38 -0.32 -3.30
C SER A 169 18.81 1.14 -3.41
N GLN A 170 18.01 1.96 -4.10
CA GLN A 170 18.33 3.38 -4.33
C GLN A 170 18.39 4.18 -3.03
N ILE A 171 17.42 4.01 -2.14
CA ILE A 171 17.40 4.69 -0.84
C ILE A 171 18.59 4.27 0.03
N HIS A 172 18.99 2.99 0.00
CA HIS A 172 20.16 2.53 0.74
C HIS A 172 21.47 3.10 0.17
N ILE A 173 21.57 3.25 -1.15
CA ILE A 173 22.69 3.93 -1.82
C ILE A 173 22.78 5.38 -1.33
N TRP A 174 21.68 6.13 -1.34
CA TRP A 174 21.64 7.51 -0.83
C TRP A 174 21.94 7.61 0.67
N ASN A 175 21.62 6.58 1.44
CA ASN A 175 21.96 6.51 2.86
C ASN A 175 23.45 6.22 3.11
N GLY A 176 24.27 5.98 2.07
CA GLY A 176 25.71 5.69 2.20
C GLY A 176 26.05 4.35 2.85
N ASN A 177 25.06 3.50 3.11
CA ASN A 177 25.25 2.18 3.71
C ASN A 177 25.30 1.10 2.62
N LYS A 178 26.41 0.36 2.53
CA LYS A 178 26.43 -0.94 1.82
C LYS A 178 25.43 -1.86 2.52
N LEU A 179 24.25 -2.03 1.94
CA LEU A 179 23.18 -2.99 2.27
C LEU A 179 23.48 -3.91 3.46
N LYS A 180 23.33 -3.39 4.70
CA LYS A 180 23.08 -4.22 5.88
C LYS A 180 21.57 -4.27 6.10
N CYS A 181 20.84 -4.73 5.08
CA CYS A 181 19.39 -4.90 5.20
C CYS A 181 19.11 -6.10 6.12
N ASN A 182 18.79 -5.82 7.38
CA ASN A 182 18.19 -6.78 8.31
C ASN A 182 16.66 -6.83 8.18
N THR A 183 16.08 -6.03 7.28
CA THR A 183 14.73 -6.26 6.76
C THR A 183 14.78 -7.61 6.06
N LYS A 184 14.38 -8.66 6.77
CA LYS A 184 14.04 -9.95 6.16
C LYS A 184 13.10 -9.59 5.02
N PHE A 185 13.60 -9.67 3.80
CA PHE A 185 12.77 -9.54 2.62
C PHE A 185 11.62 -10.51 2.85
N TYR A 186 10.39 -9.99 2.98
CA TYR A 186 9.25 -10.84 2.77
C TYR A 186 9.17 -11.05 1.25
N VAL A 187 10.03 -11.93 0.78
CA VAL A 187 9.90 -12.56 -0.52
C VAL A 187 8.71 -13.51 -0.34
N GLY A 188 7.49 -13.00 -0.50
CA GLY A 188 6.28 -13.81 -0.38
C GLY A 188 6.43 -15.08 -1.24
N PRO A 189 5.83 -16.21 -0.86
CA PRO A 189 6.09 -17.53 -1.47
C PRO A 189 5.91 -17.61 -3.00
N HIS A 190 5.24 -16.65 -3.65
CA HIS A 190 5.15 -16.56 -5.13
C HIS A 190 6.41 -15.99 -5.79
N MET A 191 7.24 -15.27 -5.05
CA MET A 191 8.51 -14.75 -5.55
C MET A 191 9.64 -15.81 -5.56
N LEU A 192 9.37 -17.02 -5.08
CA LEU A 192 10.23 -18.21 -5.23
C LEU A 192 9.69 -19.23 -6.24
N LEU A 193 8.45 -19.04 -6.74
CA LEU A 193 7.78 -19.98 -7.64
C LEU A 193 7.74 -19.50 -9.09
N GLY A 194 8.57 -18.52 -9.45
CA GLY A 194 8.96 -18.26 -10.84
C GLY A 194 10.04 -19.25 -11.28
N LYS A 195 9.69 -20.53 -11.42
CA LYS A 195 10.42 -21.51 -12.24
C LYS A 195 9.45 -22.16 -13.20
#